data_AF-A0A235FBM4-F1
#
_entry.id   AF-A0A235FBM4-F1
#
_cell.length_a   1.000
_cell.length_b   1.000
_cell.length_c   1.000
_cell.angle_alpha   90.00
_cell.angle_beta   90.00
_cell.angle_gamma   90.00
#
_symmetry.space_group_name_H-M   'P 1'
#
loop_
_entity.id
_entity.type
_entity.pdbx_description
1 polymer ?
#
loop_
_entity_poly.entity_id
_entity_poly.type
_entity_poly.pdbx_seq_one_letter_code
_entity_poly.pdbx_strand_id
1 'polypeptide(L)'
;MIKNNKWMLLVLTAVMLTGWFAQGFLSEAPNASAKEKHNKTLVMGTSADYAPYEYIDTAKSNEIIGFDIDLARHIADELGYNLVIKDMDFNGLIPALDSGRVDFVMAGMTPNKERKEKVDFTKVYYSAQQLIVTKDENIKSIEDLKGKKLGVQLGSIQEKEAIKIKKKVKNVKVEKRNKIPDLVQELQTKRIDAAIIEDGVAVEYLNQNSKLKAFVIPDTGSAGSAVALPKGSDLTEKFNSEIDKMKENGELDKYVKKWFKIEKSENEKKDAAAIDFSVVWSSLDFILYGVITTLKFVAVSIVLGFLLGSLLALMKISKTAPLRWFADAYTSIFRGTPLILQLLIIYFATPQLTDYEISAFLAGVLTFGLNSAAYISEIIRAGISAVDKGQREASLALGIPYSSMMRQIILPQALKNILPALMNEFITLTKESAIIAVIGAMDIMRRAQIVGADTYRYFEPLIIAGLIYYVMVMGLTVLGRKLERRMSRGD
;
A
#
# COMPACT_ATOMS: atom_id res chain seq x y z
N MET A 1 19.23 -13.84 49.09
CA MET A 1 18.80 -14.96 48.21
C MET A 1 18.68 -14.43 46.78
N ILE A 2 19.76 -14.53 45.99
CA ILE A 2 19.81 -14.00 44.62
C ILE A 2 19.57 -15.18 43.68
N LYS A 3 18.33 -15.34 43.20
CA LYS A 3 18.03 -16.33 42.16
C LYS A 3 17.09 -15.70 41.12
N ASN A 4 17.54 -15.77 39.86
CA ASN A 4 16.79 -15.57 38.61
C ASN A 4 16.53 -14.13 38.07
N ASN A 5 17.59 -13.46 37.61
CA ASN A 5 17.51 -12.43 36.56
C ASN A 5 17.42 -13.00 35.12
N LYS A 6 17.26 -14.33 34.97
CA LYS A 6 17.18 -14.99 33.65
C LYS A 6 16.01 -14.49 32.79
N TRP A 7 14.94 -13.96 33.40
CA TRP A 7 13.77 -13.44 32.68
C TRP A 7 13.97 -12.02 32.15
N MET A 8 14.64 -11.15 32.93
CA MET A 8 15.02 -9.81 32.46
C MET A 8 16.05 -9.91 31.34
N LEU A 9 16.95 -10.89 31.44
CA LEU A 9 17.85 -11.28 30.35
C LEU A 9 17.07 -11.82 29.15
N LEU A 10 16.02 -12.64 29.33
CA LEU A 10 15.15 -13.16 28.25
C LEU A 10 14.39 -12.06 27.50
N VAL A 11 13.85 -11.07 28.20
CA VAL A 11 13.17 -9.91 27.60
C VAL A 11 14.18 -9.00 26.89
N LEU A 12 15.33 -8.73 27.51
CA LEU A 12 16.42 -7.99 26.87
C LEU A 12 17.02 -8.75 25.69
N THR A 13 17.13 -10.07 25.74
CA THR A 13 17.57 -10.89 24.60
C THR A 13 16.48 -11.01 23.55
N ALA A 14 15.19 -11.00 23.88
CA ALA A 14 14.13 -10.93 22.89
C ALA A 14 14.17 -9.58 22.15
N VAL A 15 14.38 -8.48 22.88
CA VAL A 15 14.57 -7.12 22.34
C VAL A 15 15.88 -6.99 21.53
N MET A 16 16.97 -7.63 21.97
CA MET A 16 18.26 -7.65 21.24
C MET A 16 18.23 -8.59 20.03
N LEU A 17 17.58 -9.76 20.12
CA LEU A 17 17.37 -10.68 18.99
C LEU A 17 16.47 -10.03 17.94
N THR A 18 15.50 -9.20 18.32
CA THR A 18 14.74 -8.38 17.37
C THR A 18 15.57 -7.24 16.76
N GLY A 19 16.54 -6.69 17.49
CA GLY A 19 17.48 -5.70 16.96
C GLY A 19 18.46 -6.27 15.93
N TRP A 20 18.95 -7.49 16.15
CA TRP A 20 19.75 -8.23 15.18
C TRP A 20 18.92 -8.70 13.97
N PHE A 21 17.66 -9.09 14.20
CA PHE A 21 16.70 -9.34 13.12
C PHE A 21 16.41 -8.08 12.30
N ALA A 22 16.23 -6.91 12.92
CA ALA A 22 15.97 -5.65 12.22
C ALA A 22 17.10 -5.27 11.24
N GLN A 23 18.36 -5.61 11.57
CA GLN A 23 19.51 -5.35 10.69
C GLN A 23 19.53 -6.25 9.43
N GLY A 24 19.03 -7.48 9.53
CA GLY A 24 18.80 -8.36 8.37
C GLY A 24 17.53 -8.05 7.56
N PHE A 25 16.61 -7.26 8.13
CA PHE A 25 15.33 -6.90 7.50
C PHE A 25 15.29 -5.48 6.92
N LEU A 26 16.23 -4.61 7.29
CA LEU A 26 16.45 -3.26 6.72
C LEU A 26 16.89 -3.30 5.25
N SER A 27 17.36 -4.45 4.74
CA SER A 27 17.38 -4.66 3.30
C SER A 27 15.95 -4.93 2.84
N GLU A 28 15.30 -3.92 2.28
CA GLU A 28 14.30 -4.18 1.25
C GLU A 28 14.94 -5.20 0.31
N ALA A 29 14.35 -6.39 0.18
CA ALA A 29 14.67 -7.20 -0.98
C ALA A 29 14.28 -6.28 -2.14
N PRO A 30 15.23 -5.89 -3.00
CA PRO A 30 14.86 -5.13 -4.19
C PRO A 30 13.76 -5.95 -4.85
N ASN A 31 12.69 -5.30 -5.30
CA ASN A 31 11.90 -5.86 -6.40
C ASN A 31 12.94 -6.42 -7.37
N ALA A 32 12.86 -7.73 -7.66
CA ALA A 32 13.84 -8.41 -8.48
C ALA A 32 14.06 -7.58 -9.75
N SER A 33 15.11 -6.78 -9.72
CA SER A 33 15.56 -5.93 -10.78
C SER A 33 16.85 -6.58 -11.18
N ALA A 34 16.95 -6.85 -12.48
CA ALA A 34 18.11 -7.40 -13.14
C ALA A 34 19.41 -6.90 -12.50
N LYS A 35 20.41 -7.80 -12.38
CA LYS A 35 21.79 -7.48 -11.99
C LYS A 35 22.16 -6.07 -12.47
N GLU A 36 22.60 -5.19 -11.56
CA GLU A 36 23.00 -3.83 -11.89
C GLU A 36 23.96 -3.85 -13.08
N LYS A 37 23.46 -3.40 -14.24
CA LYS A 37 24.18 -3.42 -15.51
C LYS A 37 24.89 -2.08 -15.74
N HIS A 38 24.39 -1.02 -15.12
CA HIS A 38 24.85 0.35 -15.26
C HIS A 38 25.16 1.01 -13.91
N ASN A 39 25.89 2.13 -13.91
CA ASN A 39 26.29 2.86 -12.69
C ASN A 39 25.27 3.93 -12.23
N LYS A 40 24.21 4.15 -13.01
CA LYS A 40 23.16 5.15 -12.73
C LYS A 40 21.80 4.48 -12.76
N THR A 41 20.85 5.03 -12.01
CA THR A 41 19.50 4.48 -11.88
C THR A 41 18.47 5.55 -12.23
N LEU A 42 17.40 5.14 -12.91
CA LEU A 42 16.17 5.92 -13.05
C LEU A 42 15.03 5.22 -12.31
N VAL A 43 14.21 6.02 -11.64
CA VAL A 43 13.04 5.59 -10.91
C VAL A 43 11.78 5.96 -11.71
N MET A 44 11.07 4.96 -12.19
CA MET A 44 9.79 5.10 -12.88
C MET A 44 8.64 5.03 -11.89
N GLY A 45 7.74 6.01 -11.90
CA GLY A 45 6.43 5.92 -11.27
C GLY A 45 5.40 5.32 -12.22
N THR A 46 4.59 4.37 -11.74
CA THR A 46 3.52 3.73 -12.52
C THR A 46 2.32 3.32 -11.66
N SER A 47 1.23 2.85 -12.27
CA SER A 47 0.03 2.34 -11.58
C SER A 47 -0.29 0.93 -12.07
N ALA A 48 0.25 -0.09 -11.40
CA ALA A 48 0.29 -1.49 -11.86
C ALA A 48 -1.05 -2.25 -11.76
N ASP A 49 -2.15 -1.59 -12.14
CA ASP A 49 -3.52 -2.11 -12.24
C ASP A 49 -4.12 -1.88 -13.63
N TYR A 50 -3.27 -1.62 -14.63
CA TYR A 50 -3.64 -1.09 -15.94
C TYR A 50 -3.13 -2.00 -17.08
N ALA A 51 -3.46 -3.30 -16.99
CA ALA A 51 -3.13 -4.26 -18.04
C ALA A 51 -3.76 -3.85 -19.40
N PRO A 52 -3.04 -3.95 -20.52
CA PRO A 52 -1.71 -4.58 -20.70
C PRO A 52 -0.52 -3.59 -20.61
N TYR A 53 -0.71 -2.35 -20.18
CA TYR A 53 0.36 -1.35 -20.10
C TYR A 53 1.30 -1.60 -18.93
N GLU A 54 0.73 -1.76 -17.74
CA GLU A 54 1.46 -2.08 -16.51
C GLU A 54 0.56 -2.89 -15.56
N TYR A 55 1.04 -4.06 -15.14
CA TYR A 55 0.35 -4.90 -14.17
C TYR A 55 1.31 -5.94 -13.60
N ILE A 56 0.82 -6.76 -12.67
CA ILE A 56 1.56 -7.90 -12.13
C ILE A 56 0.82 -9.17 -12.55
N ASP A 57 1.48 -10.05 -13.30
CA ASP A 57 1.00 -11.43 -13.52
C ASP A 57 1.28 -12.24 -12.25
N THR A 58 0.27 -12.29 -11.39
CA THR A 58 0.40 -12.81 -10.02
C THR A 58 0.61 -14.32 -9.97
N ALA A 59 0.33 -15.01 -11.07
CA ALA A 59 0.58 -16.44 -11.22
C ALA A 59 2.05 -16.75 -11.56
N LYS A 60 2.81 -15.77 -12.06
CA LYS A 60 4.19 -15.99 -12.53
C LYS A 60 5.25 -15.32 -11.67
N SER A 61 5.03 -14.07 -11.25
CA SER A 61 6.08 -13.30 -10.57
C SER A 61 5.54 -12.20 -9.66
N ASN A 62 6.47 -11.59 -8.91
CA ASN A 62 6.22 -10.35 -8.17
C ASN A 62 6.56 -9.08 -8.99
N GLU A 63 6.96 -9.24 -10.24
CA GLU A 63 7.46 -8.14 -11.06
C GLU A 63 6.32 -7.43 -11.78
N ILE A 64 6.44 -6.11 -11.87
CA ILE A 64 5.56 -5.32 -12.73
C ILE A 64 6.03 -5.52 -14.16
N ILE A 65 5.11 -5.91 -15.03
CA ILE A 65 5.31 -6.18 -16.45
C ILE A 65 4.26 -5.41 -17.27
N GLY A 66 4.49 -5.33 -18.57
CA GLY A 66 3.54 -4.73 -19.51
C GLY A 66 4.24 -3.91 -20.58
N PHE A 67 3.44 -3.31 -21.47
CA PHE A 67 3.93 -2.50 -22.57
C PHE A 67 4.76 -1.29 -22.12
N ASP A 68 4.27 -0.53 -21.13
CA ASP A 68 4.98 0.63 -20.61
C ASP A 68 6.29 0.21 -19.93
N ILE A 69 6.30 -0.94 -19.26
CA ILE A 69 7.47 -1.48 -18.58
C ILE A 69 8.55 -1.90 -19.58
N ASP A 70 8.18 -2.64 -20.61
CA ASP A 70 9.13 -3.08 -21.65
C ASP A 70 9.75 -1.88 -22.38
N LEU A 71 8.92 -0.88 -22.72
CA LEU A 71 9.38 0.35 -23.34
C LEU A 71 10.32 1.13 -22.42
N ALA A 72 9.97 1.28 -21.13
CA ALA A 72 10.81 1.95 -20.15
C ALA A 72 12.16 1.23 -19.95
N ARG A 73 12.16 -0.11 -19.89
CA ARG A 73 13.39 -0.91 -19.79
C ARG A 73 14.28 -0.73 -21.02
N HIS A 74 13.70 -0.75 -22.21
CA HIS A 74 14.43 -0.53 -23.45
C HIS A 74 15.11 0.85 -23.45
N ILE A 75 14.33 1.91 -23.19
CA ILE A 75 14.85 3.29 -23.17
C ILE A 75 15.93 3.45 -22.08
N ALA A 76 15.73 2.90 -20.88
CA ALA A 76 16.71 2.97 -19.79
C ALA A 76 18.02 2.27 -20.17
N ASP A 77 17.95 1.07 -20.74
CA ASP A 77 19.12 0.30 -21.18
C ASP A 77 19.92 1.03 -22.28
N GLU A 78 19.25 1.57 -23.30
CA GLU A 78 19.89 2.34 -24.38
C GLU A 78 20.55 3.63 -23.87
N LEU A 79 19.94 4.27 -22.87
CA LEU A 79 20.48 5.45 -22.21
C LEU A 79 21.53 5.12 -21.13
N GLY A 80 21.79 3.84 -20.85
CA GLY A 80 22.78 3.38 -19.89
C GLY A 80 22.39 3.57 -18.43
N TYR A 81 21.12 3.37 -18.09
CA TYR A 81 20.56 3.42 -16.73
C TYR A 81 19.98 2.07 -16.30
N ASN A 82 20.08 1.75 -15.01
CA ASN A 82 19.24 0.73 -14.41
C ASN A 82 17.84 1.31 -14.16
N LEU A 83 16.80 0.50 -14.33
CA LEU A 83 15.41 0.92 -14.08
C LEU A 83 14.88 0.37 -12.76
N VAL A 84 14.40 1.26 -11.89
CA VAL A 84 13.64 0.92 -10.68
C VAL A 84 12.18 1.35 -10.90
N ILE A 85 11.23 0.46 -10.65
CA ILE A 85 9.80 0.73 -10.88
C ILE A 85 9.09 0.84 -9.53
N LYS A 86 8.36 1.94 -9.32
CA LYS A 86 7.54 2.21 -8.12
C LYS A 86 6.05 2.26 -8.51
N ASP A 87 5.28 1.32 -7.98
CA ASP A 87 3.81 1.29 -8.08
C ASP A 87 3.17 2.28 -7.09
N MET A 88 2.13 2.98 -7.53
CA MET A 88 1.31 3.88 -6.70
C MET A 88 -0.09 4.09 -7.32
N ASP A 89 -0.94 4.90 -6.67
CA ASP A 89 -2.22 5.31 -7.26
C ASP A 89 -1.98 6.32 -8.40
N PHE A 90 -2.74 6.20 -9.50
CA PHE A 90 -2.58 7.03 -10.71
C PHE A 90 -2.63 8.54 -10.42
N ASN A 91 -3.51 8.99 -9.53
CA ASN A 91 -3.61 10.41 -9.13
C ASN A 91 -2.38 10.91 -8.35
N GLY A 92 -1.58 10.02 -7.78
CA GLY A 92 -0.34 10.32 -7.07
C GLY A 92 0.88 10.46 -7.96
N LEU A 93 0.81 10.06 -9.25
CA LEU A 93 1.97 10.01 -10.15
C LEU A 93 2.58 11.39 -10.44
N ILE A 94 1.78 12.38 -10.83
CA ILE A 94 2.28 13.74 -11.09
C ILE A 94 2.82 14.39 -9.81
N PRO A 95 2.13 14.32 -8.64
CA PRO A 95 2.71 14.77 -7.37
C PRO A 95 4.02 14.07 -7.00
N ALA A 96 4.15 12.76 -7.25
CA ALA A 96 5.38 12.02 -6.98
C ALA A 96 6.53 12.50 -7.88
N LEU A 97 6.25 12.78 -9.16
CA LEU A 97 7.22 13.34 -10.10
C LEU A 97 7.64 14.77 -9.72
N ASP A 98 6.67 15.62 -9.37
CA ASP A 98 6.88 17.02 -8.96
C ASP A 98 7.70 17.13 -7.66
N SER A 99 7.55 16.18 -6.74
CA SER A 99 8.31 16.10 -5.49
C SER A 99 9.66 15.36 -5.59
N GLY A 100 10.05 14.90 -6.79
CA GLY A 100 11.32 14.18 -7.01
C GLY A 100 11.32 12.69 -6.66
N ARG A 101 10.22 12.15 -6.12
CA ARG A 101 10.11 10.75 -5.68
C ARG A 101 10.31 9.71 -6.79
N VAL A 102 10.04 10.13 -8.03
CA VAL A 102 10.28 9.38 -9.26
C VAL A 102 10.92 10.31 -10.28
N ASP A 103 11.78 9.78 -11.12
CA ASP A 103 12.49 10.54 -12.16
C ASP A 103 11.65 10.74 -13.42
N PHE A 104 10.70 9.82 -13.67
CA PHE A 104 9.74 9.91 -14.76
C PHE A 104 8.51 9.05 -14.47
N VAL A 105 7.45 9.25 -15.24
CA VAL A 105 6.19 8.49 -15.14
C VAL A 105 5.83 7.89 -16.49
N MET A 106 5.53 6.59 -16.49
CA MET A 106 4.85 5.88 -17.58
C MET A 106 3.72 5.05 -16.96
N ALA A 107 2.50 5.32 -17.38
CA ALA A 107 1.28 4.69 -16.85
C ALA A 107 0.10 4.90 -17.81
N GLY A 108 0.32 4.66 -19.11
CA GLY A 108 -0.63 5.02 -20.18
C GLY A 108 -0.97 6.52 -20.22
N MET A 109 -0.13 7.40 -19.65
CA MET A 109 -0.55 8.75 -19.30
C MET A 109 -0.71 9.68 -20.51
N THR A 110 -1.92 10.22 -20.68
CA THR A 110 -2.18 11.21 -21.74
C THR A 110 -1.70 12.63 -21.39
N PRO A 111 -0.91 13.30 -22.25
CA PRO A 111 -0.61 14.73 -22.09
C PRO A 111 -1.87 15.59 -22.14
N ASN A 112 -2.00 16.55 -21.22
CA ASN A 112 -3.06 17.55 -21.28
C ASN A 112 -2.55 18.92 -20.79
N LYS A 113 -3.32 19.98 -21.04
CA LYS A 113 -2.92 21.36 -20.74
C LYS A 113 -2.51 21.55 -19.28
N GLU A 114 -3.31 21.05 -18.35
CA GLU A 114 -3.07 21.18 -16.90
C GLU A 114 -1.82 20.42 -16.45
N ARG A 115 -1.58 19.21 -16.97
CA ARG A 115 -0.37 18.45 -16.65
C ARG A 115 0.87 19.14 -17.21
N LYS A 116 0.80 19.67 -18.43
CA LYS A 116 1.90 20.43 -19.08
C LYS A 116 2.28 21.72 -18.35
N GLU A 117 1.41 22.23 -17.48
CA GLU A 117 1.77 23.35 -16.60
C GLU A 117 2.76 22.92 -15.52
N LYS A 118 2.74 21.65 -15.08
CA LYS A 118 3.56 21.10 -14.00
C LYS A 118 4.76 20.25 -14.46
N VAL A 119 4.61 19.51 -15.56
CA VAL A 119 5.60 18.53 -16.04
C VAL A 119 5.79 18.65 -17.55
N ASP A 120 6.89 18.12 -18.06
CA ASP A 120 7.12 17.96 -19.49
C ASP A 120 6.66 16.58 -19.96
N PHE A 121 6.35 16.46 -21.25
CA PHE A 121 5.96 15.19 -21.86
C PHE A 121 6.79 14.92 -23.10
N THR A 122 7.09 13.64 -23.33
CA THR A 122 7.64 13.18 -24.61
C THR A 122 6.60 13.29 -25.73
N LYS A 123 7.03 12.96 -26.94
CA LYS A 123 6.14 12.55 -28.04
C LYS A 123 5.30 11.36 -27.60
N VAL A 124 4.09 11.29 -28.14
CA VAL A 124 3.17 10.17 -27.94
C VAL A 124 3.81 8.88 -28.49
N TYR A 125 3.88 7.84 -27.66
CA TYR A 125 4.40 6.52 -28.05
C TYR A 125 3.28 5.54 -28.41
N TYR A 126 2.05 5.75 -27.93
CA TYR A 126 0.91 4.90 -28.27
C TYR A 126 -0.40 5.70 -28.31
N SER A 127 -1.31 5.36 -29.20
CA SER A 127 -2.60 6.04 -29.37
C SER A 127 -3.74 5.10 -29.02
N ALA A 128 -4.68 5.60 -28.23
CA ALA A 128 -5.79 4.84 -27.68
C ALA A 128 -7.12 5.61 -27.79
N GLN A 129 -8.22 4.87 -27.77
CA GLN A 129 -9.57 5.41 -27.74
C GLN A 129 -10.19 5.27 -26.34
N GLN A 130 -11.19 6.09 -26.05
CA GLN A 130 -11.92 6.03 -24.78
C GLN A 130 -13.27 5.35 -25.00
N LEU A 131 -13.54 4.31 -24.22
CA LEU A 131 -14.76 3.52 -24.29
C LEU A 131 -15.66 3.78 -23.08
N ILE A 132 -16.97 3.77 -23.29
CA ILE A 132 -17.93 3.54 -22.22
C ILE A 132 -18.14 2.04 -22.10
N VAL A 133 -17.82 1.49 -20.92
CA VAL A 133 -18.02 0.08 -20.56
C VAL A 133 -19.24 -0.04 -19.65
N THR A 134 -20.12 -1.00 -19.92
CA THR A 134 -21.36 -1.22 -19.17
C THR A 134 -21.79 -2.68 -19.17
N LYS A 135 -22.62 -3.05 -18.19
CA LYS A 135 -23.36 -4.33 -18.14
C LYS A 135 -24.85 -4.16 -18.46
N ASP A 136 -25.32 -2.92 -18.59
CA ASP A 136 -26.72 -2.59 -18.90
C ASP A 136 -26.90 -2.59 -20.42
N GLU A 137 -27.71 -3.52 -20.94
CA GLU A 137 -27.95 -3.65 -22.38
C GLU A 137 -28.68 -2.46 -23.00
N ASN A 138 -29.29 -1.62 -22.15
CA ASN A 138 -29.99 -0.41 -22.58
C ASN A 138 -29.06 0.78 -22.80
N ILE A 139 -27.79 0.73 -22.36
CA ILE A 139 -26.84 1.81 -22.54
C ILE A 139 -26.01 1.54 -23.80
N LYS A 140 -26.38 2.19 -24.91
CA LYS A 140 -25.74 2.03 -26.23
C LYS A 140 -25.14 3.32 -26.77
N SER A 141 -25.55 4.47 -26.23
CA SER A 141 -24.98 5.77 -26.55
C SER A 141 -24.80 6.64 -25.30
N ILE A 142 -24.20 7.83 -25.48
CA ILE A 142 -23.99 8.79 -24.39
C ILE A 142 -25.33 9.28 -23.83
N GLU A 143 -26.35 9.41 -24.66
CA GLU A 143 -27.69 9.89 -24.31
C GLU A 143 -28.38 8.95 -23.30
N ASP A 144 -28.11 7.64 -23.39
CA ASP A 144 -28.67 6.62 -22.51
C ASP A 144 -28.13 6.71 -21.07
N LEU A 145 -27.08 7.52 -20.84
CA LEU A 145 -26.54 7.79 -19.50
C LEU A 145 -27.46 8.71 -18.67
N LYS A 146 -28.57 9.19 -19.21
CA LYS A 146 -29.52 10.04 -18.49
C LYS A 146 -29.99 9.39 -17.18
N GLY A 147 -29.69 10.06 -16.06
CA GLY A 147 -30.04 9.55 -14.72
C GLY A 147 -29.15 8.41 -14.20
N LYS A 148 -28.13 8.01 -14.97
CA LYS A 148 -27.22 6.91 -14.64
C LYS A 148 -25.99 7.38 -13.87
N LYS A 149 -25.31 6.44 -13.21
CA LYS A 149 -24.03 6.62 -12.54
C LYS A 149 -22.89 6.21 -13.48
N LEU A 150 -22.01 7.17 -13.77
CA LEU A 150 -20.84 7.03 -14.64
C LEU A 150 -19.56 7.04 -13.80
N GLY A 151 -18.88 5.91 -13.74
CA GLY A 151 -17.62 5.72 -13.03
C GLY A 151 -16.40 6.17 -13.82
N VAL A 152 -15.40 6.72 -13.12
CA VAL A 152 -14.12 7.15 -13.69
C VAL A 152 -12.98 6.97 -12.68
N GLN A 153 -11.75 6.83 -13.18
CA GLN A 153 -10.57 6.86 -12.33
C GLN A 153 -10.24 8.32 -11.93
N LEU A 154 -9.96 8.54 -10.65
CA LEU A 154 -9.63 9.84 -10.08
C LEU A 154 -8.35 10.40 -10.72
N GLY A 155 -8.37 11.66 -11.16
CA GLY A 155 -7.22 12.34 -11.76
C GLY A 155 -6.93 11.98 -13.23
N SER A 156 -7.79 11.15 -13.84
CA SER A 156 -7.68 10.68 -15.22
C SER A 156 -8.27 11.67 -16.24
N ILE A 157 -7.99 11.47 -17.54
CA ILE A 157 -8.66 12.27 -18.59
C ILE A 157 -10.13 11.88 -18.74
N GLN A 158 -10.45 10.63 -18.41
CA GLN A 158 -11.79 10.06 -18.40
C GLN A 158 -12.69 10.80 -17.41
N GLU A 159 -12.14 11.25 -16.27
CA GLU A 159 -12.85 12.14 -15.35
C GLU A 159 -13.30 13.44 -16.03
N LYS A 160 -12.43 14.06 -16.82
CA LYS A 160 -12.76 15.28 -17.57
C LYS A 160 -13.83 15.01 -18.61
N GLU A 161 -13.78 13.87 -19.30
CA GLU A 161 -14.81 13.50 -20.27
C GLU A 161 -16.16 13.18 -19.61
N ALA A 162 -16.17 12.50 -18.47
CA ALA A 162 -17.39 12.29 -17.70
C ALA A 162 -18.02 13.63 -17.25
N ILE A 163 -17.21 14.62 -16.88
CA ILE A 163 -17.69 15.97 -16.57
C ILE A 163 -18.29 16.65 -17.81
N LYS A 164 -17.69 16.49 -19.00
CA LYS A 164 -18.27 17.01 -20.25
C LYS A 164 -19.59 16.32 -20.59
N ILE A 165 -19.66 14.99 -20.47
CA ILE A 165 -20.89 14.21 -20.67
C ILE A 165 -21.98 14.68 -19.69
N LYS A 166 -21.66 14.86 -18.41
CA LYS A 166 -22.60 15.36 -17.40
C LYS A 166 -23.17 16.74 -17.73
N LYS A 167 -22.43 17.60 -18.43
CA LYS A 167 -22.93 18.91 -18.90
C LYS A 167 -23.90 18.78 -20.09
N LYS A 168 -23.74 17.75 -20.92
CA LYS A 168 -24.58 17.49 -22.10
C LYS A 168 -25.83 16.66 -21.77
N VAL A 169 -25.71 15.68 -20.88
CA VAL A 169 -26.75 14.71 -20.55
C VAL A 169 -27.31 14.96 -19.16
N LYS A 170 -28.63 15.13 -19.06
CA LYS A 170 -29.30 15.48 -17.80
C LYS A 170 -29.14 14.38 -16.76
N ASN A 171 -28.89 14.78 -15.51
CA ASN A 171 -28.90 13.92 -14.32
C ASN A 171 -27.86 12.78 -14.29
N VAL A 172 -26.78 12.86 -15.07
CA VAL A 172 -25.64 11.92 -14.91
C VAL A 172 -24.93 12.18 -13.58
N LYS A 173 -24.68 11.11 -12.81
CA LYS A 173 -23.89 11.16 -11.56
C LYS A 173 -22.49 10.61 -11.85
N VAL A 174 -21.45 11.41 -11.64
CA VAL A 174 -20.06 10.98 -11.86
C VAL A 174 -19.50 10.45 -10.54
N GLU A 175 -19.03 9.20 -10.55
CA GLU A 175 -18.48 8.47 -9.41
C GLU A 175 -16.98 8.22 -9.64
N LYS A 176 -16.14 8.55 -8.67
CA LYS A 176 -14.67 8.45 -8.82
C LYS A 176 -14.09 7.31 -8.00
N ARG A 177 -13.14 6.55 -8.56
CA ARG A 177 -12.37 5.50 -7.85
C ARG A 177 -10.88 5.68 -8.12
N ASN A 178 -10.02 5.11 -7.27
CA ASN A 178 -8.57 5.23 -7.47
C ASN A 178 -8.06 4.23 -8.52
N LYS A 179 -8.72 3.08 -8.66
CA LYS A 179 -8.26 1.94 -9.47
C LYS A 179 -9.32 1.55 -10.50
N ILE A 180 -8.90 1.19 -11.70
CA ILE A 180 -9.80 0.73 -12.78
C ILE A 180 -10.54 -0.57 -12.39
N PRO A 181 -9.87 -1.57 -11.79
CA PRO A 181 -10.56 -2.77 -11.35
C PRO A 181 -11.75 -2.51 -10.39
N ASP A 182 -11.68 -1.48 -9.53
CA ASP A 182 -12.80 -1.11 -8.64
C ASP A 182 -14.03 -0.67 -9.44
N LEU A 183 -13.83 0.08 -10.53
CA LEU A 183 -14.90 0.48 -11.43
C LEU A 183 -15.57 -0.75 -12.06
N VAL A 184 -14.76 -1.70 -12.53
CA VAL A 184 -15.29 -2.91 -13.16
C VAL A 184 -16.03 -3.79 -12.15
N GLN A 185 -15.52 -3.93 -10.93
CA GLN A 185 -16.19 -4.63 -9.85
C GLN A 185 -17.54 -3.98 -9.49
N GLU A 186 -17.61 -2.65 -9.51
CA GLU A 186 -18.84 -1.91 -9.27
C GLU A 186 -19.83 -1.99 -10.44
N LEU A 187 -19.37 -2.11 -11.69
CA LEU A 187 -20.22 -2.46 -12.84
C LEU A 187 -20.82 -3.85 -12.67
N GLN A 188 -20.01 -4.83 -12.25
CA GLN A 188 -20.47 -6.21 -12.06
C GLN A 188 -21.58 -6.30 -11.01
N THR A 189 -21.45 -5.53 -9.91
CA THR A 189 -22.40 -5.45 -8.78
C THR A 189 -23.49 -4.40 -8.96
N LYS A 190 -23.56 -3.72 -10.11
CA LYS A 190 -24.52 -2.66 -10.43
C LYS A 190 -24.53 -1.47 -9.44
N ARG A 191 -23.38 -1.19 -8.79
CA ARG A 191 -23.21 0.01 -7.96
C ARG A 191 -23.06 1.26 -8.81
N ILE A 192 -22.44 1.12 -9.98
CA ILE A 192 -22.42 2.08 -11.09
C ILE A 192 -23.03 1.43 -12.35
N ASP A 193 -23.51 2.25 -13.27
CA ASP A 193 -24.22 1.79 -14.48
C ASP A 193 -23.26 1.68 -15.69
N ALA A 194 -22.28 2.58 -15.78
CA ALA A 194 -21.28 2.64 -16.83
C ALA A 194 -19.96 3.17 -16.26
N ALA A 195 -18.84 2.87 -16.91
CA ALA A 195 -17.53 3.46 -16.60
C ALA A 195 -16.83 3.89 -17.89
N ILE A 196 -16.01 4.94 -17.84
CA ILE A 196 -15.14 5.30 -18.96
C ILE A 196 -13.77 4.66 -18.74
N ILE A 197 -13.35 3.82 -19.68
CA ILE A 197 -12.08 3.07 -19.64
C ILE A 197 -11.47 3.14 -21.04
N GLU A 198 -10.14 3.25 -21.12
CA GLU A 198 -9.43 3.20 -22.38
C GLU A 198 -9.56 1.84 -23.07
N ASP A 199 -9.55 1.83 -24.41
CA ASP A 199 -9.80 0.63 -25.22
C ASP A 199 -8.87 -0.55 -24.92
N GLY A 200 -7.56 -0.34 -24.88
CA GLY A 200 -6.57 -1.40 -24.61
C GLY A 200 -6.83 -2.11 -23.28
N VAL A 201 -7.23 -1.35 -22.26
CA VAL A 201 -7.54 -1.88 -20.93
C VAL A 201 -8.94 -2.49 -20.88
N ALA A 202 -9.93 -1.83 -21.47
CA ALA A 202 -11.31 -2.30 -21.50
C ALA A 202 -11.44 -3.66 -22.19
N VAL A 203 -10.67 -3.91 -23.26
CA VAL A 203 -10.67 -5.18 -24.01
C VAL A 203 -10.33 -6.37 -23.10
N GLU A 204 -9.38 -6.22 -22.19
CA GLU A 204 -9.02 -7.29 -21.26
C GLU A 204 -10.21 -7.68 -20.36
N TYR A 205 -10.93 -6.70 -19.81
CA TYR A 205 -12.13 -6.96 -19.01
C TYR A 205 -13.29 -7.55 -19.84
N LEU A 206 -13.45 -7.10 -21.10
CA LEU A 206 -14.49 -7.60 -22.02
C LEU A 206 -14.23 -9.05 -22.45
N ASN A 207 -12.97 -9.45 -22.58
CA ASN A 207 -12.58 -10.82 -22.92
C ASN A 207 -12.89 -11.78 -21.76
N GLN A 208 -12.74 -11.31 -20.52
CA GLN A 208 -12.97 -12.11 -19.31
C GLN A 208 -14.43 -12.13 -18.86
N ASN A 209 -15.28 -11.24 -19.38
CA ASN A 209 -16.68 -11.15 -18.98
C ASN A 209 -17.62 -10.87 -20.16
N SER A 210 -18.32 -11.92 -20.61
CA SER A 210 -19.31 -11.86 -21.70
C SER A 210 -20.45 -10.87 -21.49
N LYS A 211 -20.74 -10.48 -20.24
CA LYS A 211 -21.83 -9.58 -19.89
C LYS A 211 -21.43 -8.11 -19.97
N LEU A 212 -20.14 -7.81 -20.05
CA LEU A 212 -19.66 -6.46 -20.30
C LEU A 212 -19.76 -6.15 -21.80
N LYS A 213 -20.20 -4.93 -22.10
CA LYS A 213 -20.28 -4.36 -23.45
C LYS A 213 -19.58 -3.01 -23.41
N ALA A 214 -19.08 -2.57 -24.55
CA ALA A 214 -18.47 -1.26 -24.67
C ALA A 214 -18.78 -0.59 -26.01
N PHE A 215 -18.77 0.74 -26.03
CA PHE A 215 -18.82 1.55 -27.24
C PHE A 215 -17.89 2.76 -27.13
N VAL A 216 -17.36 3.20 -28.27
CA VAL A 216 -16.43 4.34 -28.35
C VAL A 216 -17.17 5.64 -28.04
N ILE A 217 -16.56 6.52 -27.26
CA ILE A 217 -17.06 7.88 -27.06
C ILE A 217 -16.76 8.71 -28.31
N PRO A 218 -17.78 9.26 -29.02
CA PRO A 218 -17.54 10.10 -30.19
C PRO A 218 -16.76 11.37 -29.85
N ASP A 219 -16.01 11.89 -30.83
CA ASP A 219 -15.35 13.20 -30.79
C ASP A 219 -14.33 13.43 -29.67
N THR A 220 -13.80 12.37 -29.04
CA THR A 220 -12.70 12.50 -28.07
C THR A 220 -11.33 12.62 -28.73
N GLY A 221 -11.23 12.35 -30.03
CA GLY A 221 -9.96 12.17 -30.74
C GLY A 221 -9.21 10.92 -30.27
N SER A 222 -8.07 10.62 -30.90
CA SER A 222 -7.11 9.65 -30.37
C SER A 222 -6.33 10.32 -29.23
N ALA A 223 -6.61 9.91 -27.99
CA ALA A 223 -5.78 10.26 -26.85
C ALA A 223 -4.51 9.40 -26.91
N GLY A 224 -3.34 9.99 -26.73
CA GLY A 224 -2.08 9.26 -26.82
C GLY A 224 -1.35 9.21 -25.48
N SER A 225 -0.69 8.10 -25.21
CA SER A 225 0.17 7.92 -24.03
C SER A 225 1.57 8.48 -24.32
N ALA A 226 2.12 9.21 -23.36
CA ALA A 226 3.47 9.77 -23.42
C ALA A 226 4.14 9.69 -22.04
N VAL A 227 5.46 9.72 -22.03
CA VAL A 227 6.24 9.73 -20.79
C VAL A 227 6.17 11.12 -20.19
N ALA A 228 5.89 11.22 -18.88
CA ALA A 228 5.98 12.49 -18.16
C ALA A 228 7.33 12.59 -17.43
N LEU A 229 7.98 13.76 -17.55
CA LEU A 229 9.28 14.06 -16.95
C LEU A 229 9.24 15.41 -16.21
N PRO A 230 10.18 15.70 -15.28
CA PRO A 230 10.24 16.99 -14.63
C PRO A 230 10.40 18.12 -15.64
N LYS A 231 9.82 19.29 -15.34
CA LYS A 231 9.96 20.51 -16.17
C LYS A 231 11.43 20.83 -16.44
N GLY A 232 11.77 21.06 -17.70
CA GLY A 232 13.12 21.41 -18.14
C GLY A 232 14.12 20.27 -18.05
N SER A 233 13.67 19.01 -17.92
CA SER A 233 14.56 17.86 -17.84
C SER A 233 15.24 17.57 -19.19
N ASP A 234 16.57 17.46 -19.16
CA ASP A 234 17.38 17.00 -20.30
C ASP A 234 17.04 15.57 -20.76
N LEU A 235 16.36 14.79 -19.91
CA LEU A 235 15.91 13.44 -20.27
C LEU A 235 14.78 13.46 -21.30
N THR A 236 14.00 14.55 -21.38
CA THR A 236 12.85 14.63 -22.29
C THR A 236 13.28 14.45 -23.76
N GLU A 237 14.34 15.15 -24.18
CA GLU A 237 14.87 15.03 -25.55
C GLU A 237 15.55 13.69 -25.80
N LYS A 238 16.22 13.13 -24.78
CA LYS A 238 16.84 11.79 -24.88
C LYS A 238 15.78 10.71 -25.08
N PHE A 239 14.70 10.76 -24.30
CA PHE A 239 13.56 9.85 -24.45
C PHE A 239 12.87 10.04 -25.80
N ASN A 240 12.67 11.28 -26.25
CA ASN A 240 12.14 11.54 -27.60
C ASN A 240 12.99 10.89 -28.69
N SER A 241 14.32 11.03 -28.60
CA SER A 241 15.24 10.44 -29.58
C SER A 241 15.14 8.91 -29.60
N GLU A 242 15.05 8.24 -28.45
CA GLU A 242 14.88 6.79 -28.41
C GLU A 242 13.49 6.36 -28.91
N ILE A 243 12.42 7.06 -28.55
CA ILE A 243 11.07 6.79 -29.06
C ILE A 243 11.03 6.92 -30.59
N ASP A 244 11.68 7.93 -31.18
CA ASP A 244 11.76 8.10 -32.63
C ASP A 244 12.53 6.94 -33.29
N LYS A 245 13.69 6.55 -32.74
CA LYS A 245 14.46 5.39 -33.24
C LYS A 245 13.63 4.10 -33.19
N MET A 246 12.92 3.86 -32.09
CA MET A 246 12.06 2.68 -31.92
C MET A 246 10.89 2.63 -32.91
N LYS A 247 10.38 3.80 -33.32
CA LYS A 247 9.38 3.92 -34.39
C LYS A 247 10.00 3.61 -35.75
N GLU A 248 11.16 4.17 -36.04
CA GLU A 248 11.85 4.02 -37.33
C GLU A 248 12.32 2.58 -37.58
N ASN A 249 12.85 1.91 -36.55
CA ASN A 249 13.36 0.54 -36.66
C ASN A 249 12.29 -0.56 -36.45
N GLY A 250 11.05 -0.16 -36.14
CA GLY A 250 9.91 -1.06 -35.91
C GLY A 250 9.92 -1.79 -34.57
N GLU A 251 10.81 -1.45 -33.63
CA GLU A 251 10.86 -2.08 -32.31
C GLU A 251 9.61 -1.76 -31.48
N LEU A 252 9.10 -0.52 -31.59
CA LEU A 252 7.84 -0.13 -30.93
C LEU A 252 6.67 -1.01 -31.36
N ASP A 253 6.56 -1.31 -32.65
CA ASP A 253 5.51 -2.19 -33.19
C ASP A 253 5.62 -3.62 -32.68
N LYS A 254 6.84 -4.12 -32.40
CA LYS A 254 7.02 -5.44 -31.79
C LYS A 254 6.45 -5.48 -30.37
N TYR A 255 6.71 -4.45 -29.57
CA TYR A 255 6.14 -4.35 -28.23
C TYR A 255 4.61 -4.19 -28.27
N VAL A 256 4.08 -3.39 -29.19
CA VAL A 256 2.62 -3.27 -29.38
C VAL A 256 2.01 -4.63 -29.71
N LYS A 257 2.58 -5.38 -30.66
CA LYS A 257 2.09 -6.73 -31.02
C LYS A 257 2.22 -7.75 -29.88
N LYS A 258 3.26 -7.62 -29.05
CA LYS A 258 3.46 -8.50 -27.89
C LYS A 258 2.33 -8.35 -26.88
N TRP A 259 1.96 -7.11 -26.56
CA TRP A 259 1.06 -6.79 -25.44
C TRP A 259 -0.40 -6.57 -25.84
N PHE A 260 -0.67 -5.94 -26.98
CA PHE A 260 -2.03 -5.63 -27.45
C PHE A 260 -2.51 -6.66 -28.47
N LYS A 261 -2.51 -7.95 -28.09
CA LYS A 261 -3.01 -9.01 -28.96
C LYS A 261 -4.52 -8.86 -29.13
N ILE A 262 -4.96 -8.34 -30.29
CA ILE A 262 -6.37 -8.31 -30.72
C ILE A 262 -6.83 -9.70 -31.18
N GLU A 263 -6.39 -10.78 -30.52
CA GLU A 263 -6.95 -12.10 -30.74
C GLU A 263 -8.05 -12.32 -29.72
N LYS A 264 -9.28 -12.48 -30.21
CA LYS A 264 -10.38 -13.02 -29.41
C LYS A 264 -9.93 -14.37 -28.87
N SER A 265 -9.59 -14.41 -27.59
CA SER A 265 -9.54 -15.67 -26.86
C SER A 265 -10.88 -16.38 -27.05
N GLU A 266 -10.88 -17.48 -27.81
CA GLU A 266 -12.00 -18.41 -27.94
C GLU A 266 -12.22 -19.24 -26.66
N ASN A 267 -11.45 -19.01 -25.60
CA ASN A 267 -11.70 -19.64 -24.31
C ASN A 267 -13.12 -19.30 -23.86
N GLU A 268 -13.88 -20.35 -23.51
CA GLU A 268 -15.24 -20.26 -22.99
C GLU A 268 -15.32 -19.09 -21.99
N LYS A 269 -16.09 -18.07 -22.35
CA LYS A 269 -16.36 -16.93 -21.48
C LYS A 269 -17.08 -17.45 -20.24
N LYS A 270 -16.33 -17.84 -19.22
CA LYS A 270 -16.90 -18.33 -17.97
C LYS A 270 -17.70 -17.20 -17.35
N ASP A 271 -18.96 -17.48 -17.06
CA ASP A 271 -19.83 -16.55 -16.37
C ASP A 271 -19.22 -16.21 -15.01
N ALA A 272 -18.70 -14.98 -14.86
CA ALA A 272 -18.05 -14.47 -13.63
C ALA A 272 -18.99 -14.39 -12.40
N ALA A 273 -20.17 -15.00 -12.44
CA ALA A 273 -21.18 -14.94 -11.41
C ALA A 273 -21.06 -16.05 -10.34
N ALA A 274 -20.40 -17.17 -10.63
CA ALA A 274 -20.16 -18.22 -9.64
C ALA A 274 -18.92 -17.88 -8.81
N ILE A 275 -18.95 -18.16 -7.50
CA ILE A 275 -17.76 -18.14 -6.64
C ILE A 275 -16.82 -19.25 -7.10
N ASP A 276 -15.54 -18.92 -7.29
CA ASP A 276 -14.56 -19.86 -7.82
C ASP A 276 -13.19 -19.59 -7.19
N PHE A 277 -12.85 -20.33 -6.14
CA PHE A 277 -11.55 -20.20 -5.47
C PHE A 277 -10.40 -20.77 -6.32
N SER A 278 -10.68 -21.48 -7.42
CA SER A 278 -9.62 -22.06 -8.25
C SER A 278 -8.71 -21.01 -8.88
N VAL A 279 -9.25 -19.81 -9.13
CA VAL A 279 -8.51 -18.69 -9.70
C VAL A 279 -7.40 -18.15 -8.79
N VAL A 280 -7.48 -18.43 -7.47
CA VAL A 280 -6.51 -17.90 -6.50
C VAL A 280 -5.33 -18.86 -6.30
N TRP A 281 -5.46 -20.14 -6.66
CA TRP A 281 -4.42 -21.14 -6.36
C TRP A 281 -3.09 -20.84 -7.04
N SER A 282 -3.11 -20.37 -8.28
CA SER A 282 -1.91 -19.97 -9.01
C SER A 282 -1.21 -18.77 -8.37
N SER A 283 -1.95 -17.92 -7.67
CA SER A 283 -1.46 -16.67 -7.07
C SER A 283 -1.37 -16.74 -5.55
N LEU A 284 -1.54 -17.92 -4.95
CA LEU A 284 -1.55 -18.09 -3.50
C LEU A 284 -0.19 -17.73 -2.88
N ASP A 285 0.90 -18.18 -3.51
CA ASP A 285 2.26 -17.86 -3.07
C ASP A 285 2.53 -16.36 -3.10
N PHE A 286 1.99 -15.66 -4.11
CA PHE A 286 2.04 -14.22 -4.20
C PHE A 286 1.35 -13.55 -3.00
N ILE A 287 0.18 -14.02 -2.56
CA ILE A 287 -0.49 -13.47 -1.36
C ILE A 287 0.29 -13.83 -0.08
N LEU A 288 0.76 -15.07 0.05
CA LEU A 288 1.48 -15.56 1.23
C LEU A 288 2.80 -14.82 1.46
N TYR A 289 3.47 -14.37 0.40
CA TYR A 289 4.67 -13.51 0.53
C TYR A 289 4.36 -12.20 1.28
N GLY A 290 3.11 -11.73 1.22
CA GLY A 290 2.64 -10.59 2.00
C GLY A 290 2.75 -10.78 3.51
N VAL A 291 2.67 -12.02 4.01
CA VAL A 291 2.82 -12.34 5.44
C VAL A 291 4.19 -11.88 5.94
N ILE A 292 5.25 -12.09 5.17
CA ILE A 292 6.60 -11.67 5.53
C ILE A 292 6.63 -10.14 5.65
N THR A 293 6.12 -9.43 4.64
CA THR A 293 6.05 -7.96 4.66
C THR A 293 5.28 -7.47 5.87
N THR A 294 4.07 -7.98 6.11
CA THR A 294 3.24 -7.65 7.27
C THR A 294 3.99 -7.84 8.58
N LEU A 295 4.63 -9.00 8.78
CA LEU A 295 5.39 -9.28 9.99
C LEU A 295 6.61 -8.37 10.16
N LYS A 296 7.28 -7.95 9.06
CA LYS A 296 8.38 -6.97 9.13
C LYS A 296 7.90 -5.64 9.70
N PHE A 297 6.81 -5.08 9.17
CA PHE A 297 6.23 -3.82 9.66
C PHE A 297 5.89 -3.95 11.15
N VAL A 298 5.13 -4.99 11.51
CA VAL A 298 4.64 -5.17 12.87
C VAL A 298 5.81 -5.38 13.86
N ALA A 299 6.80 -6.20 13.53
CA ALA A 299 7.92 -6.48 14.41
C ALA A 299 8.74 -5.23 14.73
N VAL A 300 9.10 -4.43 13.72
CA VAL A 300 9.89 -3.21 13.93
C VAL A 300 9.08 -2.14 14.65
N SER A 301 7.80 -1.97 14.30
CA SER A 301 6.90 -1.03 14.97
C SER A 301 6.68 -1.34 16.45
N ILE A 302 6.64 -2.61 16.84
CA ILE A 302 6.49 -2.99 18.25
C ILE A 302 7.73 -2.68 19.05
N VAL A 303 8.91 -2.91 18.48
CA VAL A 303 10.17 -2.56 19.15
C VAL A 303 10.20 -1.04 19.38
N LEU A 304 9.93 -0.25 18.34
CA LEU A 304 9.85 1.21 18.45
C LEU A 304 8.78 1.65 19.46
N GLY A 305 7.58 1.07 19.35
CA GLY A 305 6.44 1.37 20.22
C GLY A 305 6.71 1.02 21.68
N PHE A 306 7.37 -0.09 21.96
CA PHE A 306 7.71 -0.49 23.32
C PHE A 306 8.78 0.42 23.93
N LEU A 307 9.81 0.79 23.16
CA LEU A 307 10.86 1.71 23.61
C LEU A 307 10.29 3.08 23.93
N LEU A 308 9.55 3.68 22.99
CA LEU A 308 8.93 4.99 23.18
C LEU A 308 7.81 4.96 24.22
N GLY A 309 7.00 3.90 24.23
CA GLY A 309 5.92 3.71 25.19
C GLY A 309 6.44 3.58 26.61
N SER A 310 7.55 2.87 26.82
CA SER A 310 8.22 2.79 28.13
C SER A 310 8.72 4.15 28.60
N LEU A 311 9.35 4.94 27.70
CA LEU A 311 9.80 6.30 28.01
C LEU A 311 8.61 7.19 28.40
N LEU A 312 7.54 7.19 27.61
CA LEU A 312 6.32 7.96 27.87
C LEU A 312 5.65 7.53 29.19
N ALA A 313 5.63 6.24 29.51
CA ALA A 313 5.10 5.74 30.78
C ALA A 313 5.90 6.30 31.97
N LEU A 314 7.23 6.33 31.88
CA LEU A 314 8.08 6.93 32.91
C LEU A 314 7.82 8.44 33.05
N MET A 315 7.63 9.16 31.93
CA MET A 315 7.26 10.58 31.95
C MET A 315 5.92 10.82 32.64
N LYS A 316 4.91 9.97 32.39
CA LYS A 316 3.58 10.05 33.02
C LYS A 316 3.58 9.79 34.52
N ILE A 317 4.47 8.91 34.99
CA ILE A 317 4.59 8.56 36.42
C ILE A 317 5.51 9.55 37.16
N SER A 318 6.30 10.35 36.43
CA SER A 318 7.19 11.35 37.01
C SER A 318 6.43 12.43 37.81
N LYS A 319 7.09 12.96 38.84
CA LYS A 319 6.57 14.12 39.60
C LYS A 319 6.63 15.42 38.78
N THR A 320 7.51 15.51 37.80
CA THR A 320 7.74 16.72 36.99
C THR A 320 6.55 17.01 36.06
N ALA A 321 5.84 18.11 36.29
CA ALA A 321 4.64 18.47 35.53
C ALA A 321 4.88 18.62 34.01
N PRO A 322 5.98 19.22 33.51
CA PRO A 322 6.20 19.34 32.07
C PRO A 322 6.32 17.99 31.35
N LEU A 323 6.99 17.00 31.96
CA LEU A 323 7.11 15.65 31.37
C LEU A 323 5.75 14.95 31.30
N ARG A 324 4.94 15.08 32.36
CA ARG A 324 3.57 14.52 32.37
C ARG A 324 2.72 15.15 31.30
N TRP A 325 2.70 16.48 31.23
CA TRP A 325 1.93 17.22 30.24
C TRP A 325 2.32 16.84 28.80
N PHE A 326 3.62 16.75 28.50
CA PHE A 326 4.10 16.32 27.19
C PHE A 326 3.61 14.92 26.83
N ALA A 327 3.77 13.96 27.76
CA ALA A 327 3.35 12.59 27.52
C ALA A 327 1.82 12.46 27.39
N ASP A 328 1.06 13.23 28.15
CA ASP A 328 -0.40 13.28 28.05
C ASP A 328 -0.85 13.89 26.71
N ALA A 329 -0.25 15.00 26.29
CA ALA A 329 -0.50 15.62 24.99
C ALA A 329 -0.18 14.66 23.83
N TYR A 330 0.99 14.01 23.86
CA TYR A 330 1.37 12.98 22.90
C TYR A 330 0.32 11.88 22.83
N THR A 331 -0.04 11.27 23.96
CA THR A 331 -1.02 10.18 23.98
C THR A 331 -2.41 10.61 23.51
N SER A 332 -2.81 11.84 23.82
CA SER A 332 -4.08 12.41 23.38
C SER A 332 -4.14 12.50 21.85
N ILE A 333 -3.07 12.98 21.21
CA ILE A 333 -2.99 13.12 19.74
C ILE A 333 -3.02 11.75 19.07
N PHE A 334 -2.11 10.84 19.45
CA PHE A 334 -1.95 9.57 18.75
C PHE A 334 -3.12 8.60 18.97
N ARG A 335 -3.77 8.62 20.15
CA ARG A 335 -4.98 7.82 20.40
C ARG A 335 -6.26 8.51 19.94
N GLY A 336 -6.24 9.83 19.79
CA GLY A 336 -7.40 10.64 19.41
C GLY A 336 -7.55 10.84 17.90
N THR A 337 -6.59 10.40 17.08
CA THR A 337 -6.61 10.58 15.63
C THR A 337 -6.57 9.24 14.88
N PRO A 338 -7.22 9.13 13.71
CA PRO A 338 -7.22 7.89 12.93
C PRO A 338 -5.82 7.47 12.47
N LEU A 339 -5.49 6.17 12.59
CA LEU A 339 -4.18 5.64 12.20
C LEU A 339 -3.87 5.85 10.71
N ILE A 340 -4.87 5.68 9.84
CA ILE A 340 -4.73 5.94 8.40
C ILE A 340 -4.37 7.40 8.10
N LEU A 341 -4.92 8.36 8.86
CA LEU A 341 -4.59 9.78 8.70
C LEU A 341 -3.13 10.03 9.11
N GLN A 342 -2.69 9.44 10.22
CA GLN A 342 -1.28 9.51 10.65
C GLN A 342 -0.34 8.95 9.58
N LEU A 343 -0.71 7.85 8.92
CA LEU A 343 0.07 7.26 7.83
C LEU A 343 0.20 8.20 6.64
N LEU A 344 -0.92 8.74 6.16
CA LEU A 344 -0.95 9.64 5.00
C LEU A 344 -0.13 10.91 5.26
N ILE A 345 -0.25 11.51 6.46
CA ILE A 345 0.55 12.68 6.83
C ILE A 345 2.03 12.35 6.82
N ILE A 346 2.45 11.28 7.50
CA ILE A 346 3.88 10.91 7.57
C ILE A 346 4.42 10.61 6.16
N TYR A 347 3.68 9.88 5.33
CA TYR A 347 4.18 9.48 4.01
C TYR A 347 4.19 10.62 2.97
N PHE A 348 3.17 11.49 2.97
CA PHE A 348 3.04 12.53 1.94
C PHE A 348 3.58 13.90 2.38
N ALA A 349 3.55 14.24 3.67
CA ALA A 349 3.99 15.55 4.14
C ALA A 349 5.51 15.62 4.37
N THR A 350 6.17 14.52 4.75
CA THR A 350 7.62 14.54 5.05
C THR A 350 8.46 15.07 3.87
N PRO A 351 8.31 14.60 2.62
CA PRO A 351 9.08 15.15 1.50
C PRO A 351 8.76 16.62 1.25
N GLN A 352 7.49 17.03 1.37
CA GLN A 352 7.07 18.42 1.15
C GLN A 352 7.64 19.40 2.21
N LEU A 353 7.93 18.91 3.41
CA LEU A 353 8.39 19.74 4.53
C LEU A 353 9.90 19.70 4.74
N THR A 354 10.58 18.67 4.24
CA THR A 354 11.99 18.40 4.60
C THR A 354 12.86 18.00 3.41
N ASP A 355 12.29 17.89 2.20
CA ASP A 355 12.92 17.35 1.00
C ASP A 355 13.46 15.90 1.18
N TYR A 356 13.10 15.24 2.28
CA TYR A 356 13.48 13.85 2.55
C TYR A 356 12.42 12.88 2.04
N GLU A 357 12.81 12.02 1.10
CA GLU A 357 11.98 10.94 0.58
C GLU A 357 11.88 9.78 1.57
N ILE A 358 10.87 9.85 2.44
CA ILE A 358 10.56 8.76 3.35
C ILE A 358 10.06 7.53 2.58
N SER A 359 10.66 6.36 2.85
CA SER A 359 10.20 5.10 2.28
C SER A 359 8.86 4.67 2.88
N ALA A 360 8.08 3.88 2.13
CA ALA A 360 6.80 3.34 2.63
C ALA A 360 7.00 2.49 3.89
N PHE A 361 8.12 1.74 3.96
CA PHE A 361 8.51 0.98 5.13
C PHE A 361 8.71 1.88 6.36
N LEU A 362 9.54 2.93 6.23
CA LEU A 362 9.82 3.83 7.34
C LEU A 362 8.58 4.61 7.76
N ALA A 363 7.77 5.07 6.81
CA ALA A 363 6.50 5.75 7.10
C ALA A 363 5.57 4.85 7.91
N GLY A 364 5.33 3.62 7.46
CA GLY A 364 4.50 2.67 8.22
C GLY A 364 5.09 2.34 9.59
N VAL A 365 6.40 2.12 9.68
CA VAL A 365 7.07 1.84 10.97
C VAL A 365 6.89 2.98 11.96
N LEU A 366 7.09 4.23 11.52
CA LEU A 366 6.90 5.42 12.36
C LEU A 366 5.44 5.58 12.75
N THR A 367 4.50 5.48 11.82
CA THR A 367 3.08 5.60 12.11
C THR A 367 2.63 4.59 13.16
N PHE A 368 2.91 3.30 12.92
CA PHE A 368 2.53 2.21 13.80
C PHE A 368 3.27 2.26 15.14
N GLY A 369 4.57 2.56 15.12
CA GLY A 369 5.38 2.62 16.33
C GLY A 369 4.99 3.80 17.23
N LEU A 370 4.74 4.97 16.67
CA LEU A 370 4.29 6.15 17.43
C LEU A 370 2.86 5.93 17.98
N ASN A 371 1.98 5.35 17.18
CA ASN A 371 0.64 5.01 17.63
C ASN A 371 0.67 3.99 18.79
N SER A 372 1.37 2.87 18.58
CA SER A 372 1.49 1.81 19.58
C SER A 372 2.24 2.28 20.84
N ALA A 373 3.21 3.20 20.72
CA ALA A 373 3.85 3.83 21.88
C ALA A 373 2.85 4.51 22.81
N ALA A 374 1.83 5.17 22.26
CA ALA A 374 0.79 5.81 23.06
C ALA A 374 -0.04 4.77 23.84
N TYR A 375 -0.45 3.67 23.21
CA TYR A 375 -1.19 2.58 23.87
C TYR A 375 -0.33 1.83 24.89
N ILE A 376 0.89 1.45 24.52
CA ILE A 376 1.84 0.77 25.42
C ILE A 376 2.17 1.63 26.64
N SER A 377 2.31 2.95 26.48
CA SER A 377 2.59 3.83 27.62
C SER A 377 1.49 3.80 28.69
N GLU A 378 0.23 3.72 28.27
CA GLU A 378 -0.92 3.62 29.15
C GLU A 378 -1.03 2.23 29.79
N ILE A 379 -0.74 1.18 29.02
CA ILE A 379 -0.67 -0.19 29.53
C ILE A 379 0.37 -0.29 30.65
N ILE A 380 1.60 0.20 30.44
CA ILE A 380 2.67 0.17 31.44
C ILE A 380 2.28 1.00 32.68
N ARG A 381 1.75 2.21 32.47
CA ARG A 381 1.30 3.09 33.57
C ARG A 381 0.20 2.44 34.41
N ALA A 382 -0.80 1.83 33.76
CA ALA A 382 -1.87 1.11 34.41
C ALA A 382 -1.34 -0.11 35.17
N GLY A 383 -0.42 -0.86 34.58
CA GLY A 383 0.25 -2.00 35.23
C GLY A 383 0.97 -1.65 36.51
N ILE A 384 1.74 -0.55 36.51
CA ILE A 384 2.43 -0.06 37.71
C ILE A 384 1.42 0.39 38.77
N SER A 385 0.33 1.02 38.35
CA SER A 385 -0.72 1.51 39.25
C SER A 385 -1.61 0.39 39.82
N ALA A 386 -1.62 -0.77 39.17
CA ALA A 386 -2.38 -1.95 39.59
C ALA A 386 -1.67 -2.76 40.70
N VAL A 387 -0.39 -2.51 40.96
CA VAL A 387 0.33 -3.13 42.08
C VAL A 387 -0.22 -2.56 43.39
N ASP A 388 -0.50 -3.43 44.35
CA ASP A 388 -1.10 -3.08 45.64
C ASP A 388 -0.32 -1.96 46.36
N LYS A 389 -1.05 -0.93 46.84
CA LYS A 389 -0.44 0.24 47.48
C LYS A 389 0.29 -0.13 48.79
N GLY A 390 -0.16 -1.16 49.49
CA GLY A 390 0.47 -1.70 50.69
C GLY A 390 1.88 -2.24 50.44
N GLN A 391 2.19 -2.75 49.24
CA GLN A 391 3.57 -3.13 48.87
C GLN A 391 4.51 -1.92 48.87
N ARG A 392 4.02 -0.79 48.38
CA ARG A 392 4.76 0.48 48.40
C ARG A 392 4.88 1.03 49.81
N GLU A 393 3.81 1.00 50.61
CA GLU A 393 3.81 1.47 52.00
C GLU A 393 4.74 0.63 52.89
N ALA A 394 4.71 -0.71 52.76
CA ALA A 394 5.60 -1.62 53.48
C ALA A 394 7.07 -1.41 53.10
N SER A 395 7.36 -1.22 51.81
CA SER A 395 8.72 -0.92 51.34
C SER A 395 9.25 0.39 51.92
N LEU A 396 8.40 1.43 51.99
CA LEU A 396 8.75 2.71 52.60
C LEU A 396 8.97 2.56 54.12
N ALA A 397 8.14 1.78 54.81
CA ALA A 397 8.30 1.50 56.25
C ALA A 397 9.61 0.76 56.57
N LEU A 398 10.06 -0.12 55.66
CA LEU A 398 11.35 -0.82 55.75
C LEU A 398 12.55 0.01 55.29
N GLY A 399 12.36 1.29 54.95
CA GLY A 399 13.43 2.18 54.49
C GLY A 399 14.01 1.81 53.12
N ILE A 400 13.31 1.01 52.31
CA ILE A 400 13.77 0.59 50.98
C ILE A 400 13.75 1.82 50.06
N PRO A 401 14.89 2.18 49.42
CA PRO A 401 14.94 3.30 48.48
C PRO A 401 13.97 3.11 47.31
N TYR A 402 13.39 4.20 46.80
CA TYR A 402 12.38 4.17 45.73
C TYR A 402 12.84 3.39 44.48
N SER A 403 14.12 3.54 44.08
CA SER A 403 14.70 2.83 42.94
C SER A 403 14.75 1.31 43.15
N SER A 404 15.12 0.87 44.35
CA SER A 404 15.13 -0.54 44.74
C SER A 404 13.73 -1.11 44.80
N MET A 405 12.79 -0.39 45.44
CA MET A 405 11.38 -0.76 45.48
C MET A 405 10.79 -0.90 44.06
N MET A 406 11.06 0.07 43.18
CA MET A 406 10.56 0.04 41.81
C MET A 406 11.15 -1.12 41.02
N ARG A 407 12.47 -1.30 41.05
CA ARG A 407 13.17 -2.33 40.26
C ARG A 407 12.93 -3.76 40.75
N GLN A 408 12.83 -3.96 42.06
CA GLN A 408 12.82 -5.30 42.66
C GLN A 408 11.44 -5.77 43.08
N ILE A 409 10.50 -4.85 43.34
CA ILE A 409 9.17 -5.19 43.87
C ILE A 409 8.09 -4.84 42.85
N ILE A 410 7.99 -3.56 42.45
CA ILE A 410 6.85 -3.08 41.66
C ILE A 410 6.95 -3.46 40.18
N LEU A 411 8.05 -3.12 39.48
CA LEU A 411 8.17 -3.37 38.04
C LEU A 411 8.04 -4.84 37.64
N PRO A 412 8.64 -5.82 38.36
CA PRO A 412 8.48 -7.23 38.01
C PRO A 412 7.01 -7.67 38.05
N GLN A 413 6.25 -7.23 39.05
CA GLN A 413 4.81 -7.51 39.19
C GLN A 413 3.99 -6.79 38.12
N ALA A 414 4.26 -5.49 37.90
CA ALA A 414 3.60 -4.69 36.88
C ALA A 414 3.78 -5.29 35.48
N LEU A 415 5.00 -5.69 35.12
CA LEU A 415 5.32 -6.33 33.84
C LEU A 415 4.55 -7.64 33.65
N LYS A 416 4.39 -8.43 34.72
CA LYS A 416 3.60 -9.66 34.68
C LYS A 416 2.12 -9.37 34.43
N ASN A 417 1.58 -8.35 35.09
CA ASN A 417 0.17 -7.96 34.99
C ASN A 417 -0.20 -7.39 33.61
N ILE A 418 0.74 -6.72 32.94
CA ILE A 418 0.45 -6.08 31.64
C ILE A 418 0.68 -6.97 30.43
N LEU A 419 1.33 -8.13 30.59
CA LEU A 419 1.64 -8.99 29.44
C LEU A 419 0.41 -9.35 28.59
N PRO A 420 -0.77 -9.67 29.17
CA PRO A 420 -1.98 -9.92 28.37
C PRO A 420 -2.39 -8.70 27.52
N ALA A 421 -2.28 -7.49 28.08
CA ALA A 421 -2.59 -6.26 27.37
C ALA A 421 -1.57 -5.95 26.26
N LEU A 422 -0.28 -6.19 26.48
CA LEU A 422 0.76 -6.05 25.45
C LEU A 422 0.55 -7.05 24.30
N MET A 423 0.12 -8.26 24.60
CA MET A 423 -0.20 -9.26 23.57
C MET A 423 -1.42 -8.84 22.75
N ASN A 424 -2.45 -8.30 23.39
CA ASN A 424 -3.62 -7.77 22.69
C ASN A 424 -3.24 -6.60 21.78
N GLU A 425 -2.34 -5.73 22.22
CA GLU A 425 -1.80 -4.64 21.41
C GLU A 425 -1.07 -5.17 20.17
N PHE A 426 -0.22 -6.18 20.32
CA PHE A 426 0.44 -6.85 19.18
C PHE A 426 -0.57 -7.44 18.18
N ILE A 427 -1.62 -8.11 18.68
CA ILE A 427 -2.68 -8.67 17.83
C ILE A 427 -3.44 -7.55 17.09
N THR A 428 -3.73 -6.44 17.78
CA THR A 428 -4.36 -5.26 17.18
C THR A 428 -3.50 -4.68 16.08
N LEU A 429 -2.22 -4.41 16.36
CA LEU A 429 -1.31 -3.84 15.38
C LEU A 429 -1.11 -4.76 14.16
N THR A 430 -1.15 -6.08 14.37
CA THR A 430 -1.10 -7.05 13.25
C THR A 430 -2.29 -6.87 12.30
N LYS A 431 -3.49 -6.62 12.81
CA LYS A 431 -4.68 -6.37 11.97
C LYS A 431 -4.64 -4.98 11.34
N GLU A 432 -4.25 -3.97 12.10
CA GLU A 432 -4.15 -2.58 11.63
C GLU A 432 -3.06 -2.37 10.59
N SER A 433 -2.06 -3.26 10.54
CA SER A 433 -1.03 -3.25 9.52
C SER A 433 -1.59 -3.27 8.10
N ALA A 434 -2.79 -3.82 7.86
CA ALA A 434 -3.42 -3.80 6.52
C ALA A 434 -3.56 -2.39 5.91
N ILE A 435 -3.51 -1.34 6.73
CA ILE A 435 -3.60 0.06 6.28
C ILE A 435 -2.39 0.47 5.42
N ILE A 436 -1.22 -0.17 5.52
CA ILE A 436 -0.07 0.17 4.66
C ILE A 436 -0.31 -0.11 3.18
N ALA A 437 -1.30 -0.95 2.83
CA ALA A 437 -1.73 -1.14 1.44
C ALA A 437 -2.14 0.19 0.77
N VAL A 438 -2.64 1.17 1.54
CA VAL A 438 -3.08 2.48 1.05
C VAL A 438 -1.94 3.31 0.47
N ILE A 439 -0.71 3.10 0.94
CA ILE A 439 0.49 3.78 0.41
C ILE A 439 1.27 2.89 -0.57
N GLY A 440 0.66 1.79 -1.04
CA GLY A 440 1.23 0.87 -2.03
C GLY A 440 2.17 -0.19 -1.47
N ALA A 441 2.29 -0.33 -0.14
CA ALA A 441 3.16 -1.36 0.43
C ALA A 441 2.59 -2.77 0.19
N MET A 442 3.45 -3.70 -0.25
CA MET A 442 3.08 -5.05 -0.72
C MET A 442 2.86 -6.06 0.43
N ASP A 443 1.91 -5.75 1.30
CA ASP A 443 1.44 -6.62 2.38
C ASP A 443 0.35 -7.59 1.90
N ILE A 444 -0.22 -8.39 2.83
CA ILE A 444 -1.28 -9.37 2.50
C ILE A 444 -2.48 -8.69 1.80
N MET A 445 -2.92 -7.55 2.32
CA MET A 445 -4.07 -6.82 1.78
C MET A 445 -3.79 -6.31 0.36
N ARG A 446 -2.66 -5.62 0.15
CA ARG A 446 -2.30 -5.09 -1.18
C ARG A 446 -2.14 -6.22 -2.20
N ARG A 447 -1.51 -7.32 -1.81
CA ARG A 447 -1.31 -8.47 -2.70
C ARG A 447 -2.63 -9.13 -3.09
N ALA A 448 -3.57 -9.28 -2.16
CA ALA A 448 -4.89 -9.78 -2.50
C ALA A 448 -5.67 -8.86 -3.44
N GLN A 449 -5.55 -7.54 -3.29
CA GLN A 449 -6.14 -6.57 -4.22
C GLN A 449 -5.53 -6.66 -5.63
N ILE A 450 -4.22 -6.92 -5.73
CA ILE A 450 -3.53 -7.10 -7.01
C ILE A 450 -3.94 -8.42 -7.67
N VAL A 451 -4.03 -9.51 -6.91
CA VAL A 451 -4.60 -10.77 -7.44
C VAL A 451 -6.03 -10.53 -7.93
N GLY A 452 -6.84 -9.79 -7.18
CA GLY A 452 -8.19 -9.43 -7.62
C GLY A 452 -8.23 -8.63 -8.92
N ALA A 453 -7.24 -7.76 -9.15
CA ALA A 453 -7.09 -7.01 -10.39
C ALA A 453 -6.69 -7.92 -11.56
N ASP A 454 -5.68 -8.76 -11.35
CA ASP A 454 -5.11 -9.68 -12.35
C ASP A 454 -6.09 -10.78 -12.75
N THR A 455 -6.83 -11.33 -11.79
CA THR A 455 -7.85 -12.38 -12.03
C THR A 455 -9.23 -11.82 -12.31
N TYR A 456 -9.42 -10.49 -12.32
CA TYR A 456 -10.71 -9.82 -12.51
C TYR A 456 -11.79 -10.17 -11.47
N ARG A 457 -11.39 -10.66 -10.29
CA ARG A 457 -12.26 -11.25 -9.26
C ARG A 457 -11.77 -10.91 -7.87
N TYR A 458 -12.44 -9.95 -7.20
CA TYR A 458 -12.00 -9.44 -5.90
C TYR A 458 -12.45 -10.26 -4.70
N PHE A 459 -13.58 -10.96 -4.81
CA PHE A 459 -14.20 -11.61 -3.66
C PHE A 459 -13.28 -12.71 -3.09
N GLU A 460 -12.80 -13.62 -3.93
CA GLU A 460 -12.02 -14.77 -3.50
C GLU A 460 -10.65 -14.41 -2.92
N PRO A 461 -9.83 -13.55 -3.56
CA PRO A 461 -8.56 -13.14 -2.99
C PRO A 461 -8.72 -12.43 -1.64
N LEU A 462 -9.77 -11.60 -1.47
CA LEU A 462 -10.03 -10.91 -0.20
C LEU A 462 -10.47 -11.88 0.91
N ILE A 463 -11.24 -12.93 0.58
CA ILE A 463 -11.57 -13.99 1.54
C ILE A 463 -10.29 -14.75 1.96
N ILE A 464 -9.42 -15.08 1.01
CA ILE A 464 -8.13 -15.72 1.30
C ILE A 464 -7.26 -14.83 2.19
N ALA A 465 -7.16 -13.52 1.90
CA ALA A 465 -6.48 -12.56 2.76
C ALA A 465 -7.05 -12.56 4.19
N GLY A 466 -8.38 -12.51 4.31
CA GLY A 466 -9.08 -12.58 5.60
C GLY A 466 -8.76 -13.86 6.39
N LEU A 467 -8.71 -15.01 5.71
CA LEU A 467 -8.32 -16.28 6.32
C LEU A 467 -6.86 -16.27 6.78
N ILE A 468 -5.94 -15.70 5.99
CA ILE A 468 -4.53 -15.57 6.37
C ILE A 468 -4.39 -14.70 7.62
N TYR A 469 -5.00 -13.51 7.65
CA TYR A 469 -5.00 -12.66 8.84
C TYR A 469 -5.64 -13.37 10.04
N TYR A 470 -6.74 -14.09 9.85
CA TYR A 470 -7.39 -14.84 10.91
C TYR A 470 -6.47 -15.92 11.50
N VAL A 471 -5.82 -16.73 10.65
CA VAL A 471 -4.86 -17.75 11.09
C VAL A 471 -3.68 -17.12 11.84
N MET A 472 -3.13 -16.01 11.34
CA MET A 472 -2.08 -15.27 12.02
C MET A 472 -2.51 -14.80 13.41
N VAL A 473 -3.68 -14.15 13.51
CA VAL A 473 -4.23 -13.66 14.78
C VAL A 473 -4.51 -14.81 15.75
N MET A 474 -5.04 -15.93 15.27
CA MET A 474 -5.27 -17.11 16.09
C MET A 474 -3.95 -17.72 16.60
N GLY A 475 -2.93 -17.78 15.74
CA GLY A 475 -1.57 -18.18 16.11
C GLY A 475 -1.01 -17.30 17.22
N LEU A 476 -1.08 -15.97 17.06
CA LEU A 476 -0.64 -15.00 18.07
C LEU A 476 -1.43 -15.12 19.38
N THR A 477 -2.73 -15.37 19.30
CA THR A 477 -3.60 -15.54 20.48
C THR A 477 -3.26 -16.82 21.26
N VAL A 478 -2.97 -17.92 20.56
CA VAL A 478 -2.52 -19.17 21.21
C VAL A 478 -1.15 -18.99 21.85
N LEU A 479 -0.21 -18.34 21.15
CA LEU A 479 1.11 -18.00 21.69
C LEU A 479 0.99 -17.11 22.94
N GLY A 480 0.14 -16.09 22.89
CA GLY A 480 -0.20 -15.21 24.00
C GLY A 480 -0.66 -15.97 25.23
N ARG A 481 -1.69 -16.83 25.08
CA ARG A 481 -2.21 -17.66 26.18
C ARG A 481 -1.15 -18.60 26.76
N LYS A 482 -0.25 -19.14 25.92
CA LYS A 482 0.84 -20.01 26.38
C LYS A 482 1.88 -19.23 27.20
N LEU A 483 2.20 -18.00 26.79
CA LEU A 483 3.10 -17.11 27.53
C LEU A 483 2.51 -16.70 28.87
N GLU A 484 1.24 -16.30 28.89
CA GLU A 484 0.49 -15.93 30.10
C GLU A 484 0.46 -17.08 31.14
N ARG A 485 0.09 -18.30 30.70
CA ARG A 485 0.06 -19.50 31.56
C ARG A 485 1.43 -19.84 32.15
N ARG A 486 2.52 -19.64 31.40
CA ARG A 486 3.88 -19.90 31.91
C ARG A 486 4.28 -18.93 33.01
N MET A 487 3.84 -17.68 32.93
CA MET A 487 4.17 -16.67 33.93
C MET A 487 3.30 -16.77 35.19
N SER A 488 2.05 -17.20 35.07
CA SER A 488 1.18 -17.47 36.22
C SER A 488 1.66 -18.67 37.08
N ARG A 489 2.41 -19.62 36.51
CA ARG A 489 2.97 -20.78 37.25
C ARG A 489 4.18 -20.46 38.16
N GLY A 490 4.61 -19.20 38.21
CA GLY A 490 5.71 -18.75 39.05
C GLY A 490 5.29 -18.06 40.36
N ASP A 491 3.98 -18.06 40.66
CA ASP A 491 3.43 -17.75 41.99
C ASP A 491 3.39 -19.02 42.84
#